data_AF-A0A3Q9INA1-F1
#
_entry.id   AF-A0A3Q9INA1-F1
#
_cell.length_a   1.000
_cell.length_b   1.000
_cell.length_c   1.000
_cell.angle_alpha   90.00
_cell.angle_beta   90.00
_cell.angle_gamma   90.00
#
_symmetry.space_group_name_H-M   'P 1'
#
loop_
_entity.id
_entity.type
_entity.pdbx_description
1 polymer ?
#
loop_
_entity_poly.entity_id
_entity_poly.type
_entity_poly.pdbx_seq_one_letter_code
_entity_poly.pdbx_strand_id
1 'polypeptide(L)'
;MVFLVELSMFMKRIRKNKIYRWLSYIICAVAFFTTYCYIHSIIAHTIIHFPVWMWGVIPVITIIVLLLNNRIKRITVFLSIILGGCLGILITGIIIVLFYTTNYWFASSQEYRLDAYVIGKKYHKGATGGRRHFNLPEYNVYLKFSNSKELFDLDDPKAYKKFNQGDMVRVSIVNGLYGIPIIKNLSSK
;
A
#
# COMPACT_ATOMS: atom_id res chain seq x y z
N MET A 1 4.19 27.26 1.10
CA MET A 1 3.75 28.31 0.16
C MET A 1 4.48 28.25 -1.19
N VAL A 2 5.81 28.10 -1.21
CA VAL A 2 6.65 27.99 -2.43
C VAL A 2 6.17 26.90 -3.39
N PHE A 3 5.92 25.68 -2.89
CA PHE A 3 5.49 24.54 -3.71
C PHE A 3 4.16 24.79 -4.45
N LEU A 4 3.19 25.46 -3.81
CA LEU A 4 1.91 25.80 -4.43
C LEU A 4 2.05 26.85 -5.54
N VAL A 5 3.00 27.78 -5.39
CA VAL A 5 3.28 28.82 -6.39
C VAL A 5 3.92 28.21 -7.63
N GLU A 6 4.91 27.32 -7.45
CA GLU A 6 5.54 26.58 -8.55
C GLU A 6 4.53 25.68 -9.29
N LEU A 7 3.68 24.98 -8.54
CA LEU A 7 2.63 24.14 -9.12
C LEU A 7 1.62 24.97 -9.91
N SER A 8 1.29 26.18 -9.45
CA SER A 8 0.41 27.11 -10.18
C SER A 8 1.05 27.63 -11.48
N MET A 9 2.36 27.87 -11.50
CA MET A 9 3.10 28.25 -12.70
C MET A 9 3.21 27.10 -13.69
N PHE A 10 3.43 25.88 -13.19
CA PHE A 10 3.46 24.66 -13.97
C PHE A 10 2.09 24.37 -14.63
N MET A 11 1.00 24.52 -13.87
CA MET A 11 -0.39 24.45 -14.38
C MET A 11 -0.63 25.47 -15.50
N LYS A 12 -0.15 26.71 -15.37
CA LYS A 12 -0.25 27.73 -16.43
C LYS A 12 0.53 27.35 -17.69
N ARG A 13 1.71 26.74 -17.57
CA ARG A 13 2.49 26.23 -18.72
C ARG A 13 1.82 25.06 -19.41
N ILE A 14 1.35 24.07 -18.65
CA ILE A 14 0.60 22.91 -19.19
C ILE A 14 -0.64 23.37 -19.94
N ARG A 15 -1.35 24.37 -19.40
CA ARG A 15 -2.54 24.92 -20.04
C ARG A 15 -2.27 25.55 -21.40
N LYS A 16 -1.16 26.27 -21.57
CA LYS A 16 -0.86 26.98 -22.82
C LYS A 16 -0.49 26.04 -23.96
N ASN A 17 0.01 24.84 -23.67
CA ASN A 17 0.66 24.02 -24.68
C ASN A 17 0.11 22.58 -24.71
N LYS A 18 -0.46 22.17 -25.85
CA LYS A 18 -1.21 20.90 -26.02
C LYS A 18 -0.31 19.69 -25.76
N ILE A 19 0.97 19.77 -26.16
CA ILE A 19 1.97 18.70 -25.98
C ILE A 19 2.25 18.46 -24.49
N TYR A 20 2.53 19.52 -23.73
CA TYR A 20 2.79 19.43 -22.28
C TYR A 20 1.58 18.88 -21.51
N ARG A 21 0.36 19.10 -22.00
CA ARG A 21 -0.86 18.52 -21.43
C ARG A 21 -0.89 17.01 -21.57
N TRP A 22 -0.64 16.48 -22.77
CA TRP A 22 -0.54 15.04 -22.99
C TRP A 22 0.63 14.42 -22.21
N LEU A 23 1.78 15.08 -22.19
CA LEU A 23 2.95 14.62 -21.44
C LEU A 23 2.64 14.51 -19.94
N SER A 24 1.94 15.51 -19.38
CA SER A 24 1.54 15.49 -17.96
C SER A 24 0.61 14.32 -17.63
N TYR A 25 -0.31 13.96 -18.53
CA TYR A 25 -1.20 12.83 -18.33
C TYR A 25 -0.47 11.49 -18.40
N ILE A 26 0.49 11.35 -19.33
CA ILE A 26 1.32 10.14 -19.45
C ILE A 26 2.15 9.97 -18.18
N ILE A 27 2.82 11.03 -17.71
CA ILE A 27 3.62 10.99 -16.47
C ILE A 27 2.74 10.65 -15.26
N CYS A 28 1.55 11.26 -15.16
CA CYS A 28 0.59 10.97 -14.09
C CYS A 28 0.10 9.52 -14.13
N ALA A 29 -0.18 8.98 -15.32
CA ALA A 29 -0.62 7.60 -15.49
C ALA A 29 0.49 6.60 -15.13
N VAL A 30 1.74 6.87 -15.55
CA VAL A 30 2.90 6.06 -15.18
C VAL A 30 3.15 6.11 -13.68
N ALA A 31 3.16 7.30 -13.08
CA ALA A 31 3.34 7.46 -11.63
C ALA A 31 2.22 6.76 -10.84
N PHE A 32 0.97 6.85 -11.31
CA PHE A 32 -0.15 6.13 -10.71
C PHE A 32 0.04 4.62 -10.80
N PHE A 33 0.39 4.11 -11.98
CA PHE A 33 0.59 2.68 -12.21
C PHE A 33 1.77 2.12 -11.40
N THR A 34 2.90 2.83 -11.35
CA THR A 34 4.07 2.38 -10.56
C THR A 34 3.78 2.41 -9.07
N THR A 35 3.10 3.45 -8.58
CA THR A 35 2.71 3.56 -7.16
C THR A 35 1.69 2.51 -6.78
N TYR A 36 0.70 2.25 -7.63
CA TYR A 36 -0.27 1.18 -7.45
C TYR A 36 0.40 -0.19 -7.38
N CYS A 37 1.29 -0.51 -8.34
CA CYS A 37 2.02 -1.78 -8.34
C CYS A 37 2.96 -1.92 -7.14
N TYR A 38 3.66 -0.85 -6.75
CA TYR A 38 4.56 -0.84 -5.60
C TYR A 38 3.81 -1.07 -4.29
N ILE A 39 2.66 -0.41 -4.11
CA ILE A 39 1.91 -0.52 -2.86
C ILE A 39 1.12 -1.83 -2.82
N HIS A 40 0.63 -2.33 -3.96
CA HIS A 40 0.06 -3.68 -4.02
C HIS A 40 1.09 -4.75 -3.62
N SER A 41 2.34 -4.57 -4.07
CA SER A 41 3.47 -5.40 -3.62
C SER A 41 3.73 -5.30 -2.12
N ILE A 42 3.65 -4.10 -1.52
CA ILE A 42 3.83 -3.92 -0.07
C ILE A 42 2.67 -4.48 0.74
N ILE A 43 1.43 -4.27 0.31
CA ILE A 43 0.22 -4.77 0.99
C ILE A 43 0.20 -6.29 0.99
N ALA A 44 0.62 -6.93 -0.09
CA ALA A 44 0.79 -8.39 -0.12
C ALA A 44 1.74 -8.89 0.98
N HIS A 45 2.75 -8.09 1.34
CA HIS A 45 3.75 -8.45 2.35
C HIS A 45 3.49 -7.87 3.76
N THR A 46 2.35 -7.21 4.01
CA THR A 46 2.09 -6.60 5.32
C THR A 46 0.79 -7.03 5.98
N ILE A 47 0.94 -7.32 7.27
CA ILE A 47 0.02 -7.97 8.22
C ILE A 47 -1.23 -7.11 8.55
N ILE A 48 -1.28 -5.86 8.10
CA ILE A 48 -2.34 -4.91 8.43
C ILE A 48 -3.03 -4.49 7.14
N HIS A 49 -4.33 -4.75 7.06
CA HIS A 49 -5.15 -4.15 6.02
C HIS A 49 -5.29 -2.65 6.28
N PHE A 50 -4.46 -1.84 5.62
CA PHE A 50 -4.63 -0.40 5.61
C PHE A 50 -6.03 -0.08 5.06
N PRO A 51 -6.86 0.68 5.77
CA PRO A 51 -8.28 0.73 5.45
C PRO A 51 -8.49 1.47 4.13
N VAL A 52 -9.27 0.85 3.24
CA VAL A 52 -9.46 1.27 1.83
C VAL A 52 -9.91 2.73 1.72
N TRP A 53 -10.62 3.26 2.72
CA TRP A 53 -11.09 4.65 2.72
C TRP A 53 -9.96 5.69 2.77
N MET A 54 -8.80 5.38 3.37
CA MET A 54 -7.67 6.32 3.42
C MET A 54 -7.10 6.62 2.03
N TRP A 55 -7.28 5.69 1.09
CA TRP A 55 -6.94 5.90 -0.32
C TRP A 55 -7.86 6.87 -1.04
N GLY A 56 -9.07 7.12 -0.55
CA GLY A 56 -9.99 8.09 -1.13
C GLY A 56 -9.84 9.48 -0.52
N VAL A 57 -9.61 9.57 0.80
CA VAL A 57 -9.67 10.85 1.53
C VAL A 57 -8.56 11.81 1.13
N ILE A 58 -7.30 11.36 1.09
CA ILE A 58 -6.16 12.24 0.79
C ILE A 58 -6.23 12.75 -0.68
N PRO A 59 -6.54 11.91 -1.69
CA PRO A 59 -6.81 12.38 -3.05
C PRO A 59 -7.94 13.38 -3.17
N VAL A 60 -9.03 13.19 -2.42
CA VAL A 60 -10.15 14.14 -2.44
C VAL A 60 -9.72 15.49 -1.87
N ILE A 61 -8.96 15.51 -0.77
CA ILE A 61 -8.45 16.74 -0.17
C ILE A 61 -7.51 17.47 -1.13
N THR A 62 -6.57 16.78 -1.77
CA THR A 62 -5.65 17.41 -2.74
C THR A 62 -6.38 17.95 -3.97
N ILE A 63 -7.43 17.28 -4.44
CA ILE A 63 -8.31 17.77 -5.51
C ILE A 63 -9.00 19.08 -5.07
N ILE A 64 -9.59 19.11 -3.88
CA ILE A 64 -10.28 20.30 -3.35
C ILE A 64 -9.32 21.48 -3.24
N VAL A 65 -8.12 21.27 -2.68
CA VAL A 65 -7.10 22.33 -2.55
C VAL A 65 -6.70 22.89 -3.92
N LEU A 66 -6.51 22.04 -4.93
CA LEU A 66 -6.17 22.49 -6.28
C LEU A 66 -7.32 23.19 -7.00
N LEU A 67 -8.56 22.78 -6.75
CA LEU A 67 -9.75 23.45 -7.29
C LEU A 67 -9.94 24.83 -6.69
N LEU A 68 -9.74 24.99 -5.38
CA LEU A 68 -9.82 26.30 -4.70
C LEU A 68 -8.71 27.26 -5.17
N ASN A 69 -7.49 26.74 -5.42
CA ASN A 69 -6.36 27.56 -5.86
C ASN A 69 -6.48 28.00 -7.34
N ASN A 70 -7.06 27.16 -8.20
CA ASN A 70 -7.22 27.46 -9.62
C ASN A 70 -8.63 27.99 -9.91
N ARG A 71 -8.79 29.32 -9.93
CA ARG A 71 -10.06 30.00 -10.28
C ARG A 71 -10.86 29.24 -11.35
N ILE A 72 -12.10 28.90 -11.01
CA ILE A 72 -12.96 27.92 -11.71
C ILE A 72 -13.15 28.31 -13.19
N LYS A 73 -12.33 27.73 -14.07
CA LYS A 73 -12.61 27.62 -15.52
C LYS A 73 -12.74 26.14 -15.87
N ARG A 74 -13.67 25.78 -16.75
CA ARG A 74 -14.06 24.38 -17.05
C ARG A 74 -12.88 23.45 -17.37
N ILE A 75 -11.88 23.93 -18.12
CA ILE A 75 -10.66 23.18 -18.48
C ILE A 75 -9.71 23.00 -17.28
N THR A 76 -9.60 24.02 -16.41
CA THR A 76 -8.76 23.95 -15.20
C THR A 76 -9.34 23.04 -14.13
N VAL A 77 -10.67 22.84 -14.10
CA VAL A 77 -11.33 21.88 -13.20
C VAL A 77 -10.89 20.46 -13.52
N PHE A 78 -10.98 20.03 -14.79
CA PHE A 78 -10.54 18.71 -15.22
C PHE A 78 -9.06 18.44 -14.93
N LEU A 79 -8.19 19.41 -15.20
CA LEU A 79 -6.76 19.26 -14.96
C LEU A 79 -6.45 19.14 -13.45
N SER A 80 -7.15 19.91 -12.62
CA SER A 80 -6.97 19.89 -11.16
C SER A 80 -7.45 18.58 -10.54
N ILE A 81 -8.51 17.98 -11.07
CA ILE A 81 -9.00 16.66 -10.62
C ILE A 81 -7.94 15.58 -10.89
N ILE A 82 -7.41 15.53 -12.12
CA ILE A 82 -6.42 14.50 -12.51
C ILE A 82 -5.12 14.67 -11.71
N LEU A 83 -4.55 15.87 -11.70
CA LEU A 83 -3.30 16.14 -10.98
C LEU A 83 -3.48 16.00 -9.46
N GLY A 84 -4.61 16.46 -8.92
CA GLY A 84 -4.91 16.32 -7.50
C GLY A 84 -5.08 14.87 -7.07
N GLY A 85 -5.74 14.06 -7.90
CA GLY A 85 -5.85 12.63 -7.68
C GLY A 85 -4.47 11.97 -7.64
N CYS A 86 -3.64 12.18 -8.67
CA CYS A 86 -2.30 11.61 -8.74
C CYS A 86 -1.39 12.04 -7.58
N LEU A 87 -1.37 13.34 -7.25
CA LEU A 87 -0.61 13.85 -6.11
C LEU A 87 -1.09 13.24 -4.80
N GLY A 88 -2.40 13.15 -4.59
CA GLY A 88 -2.94 12.57 -3.37
C GLY A 88 -2.63 11.09 -3.22
N ILE A 89 -2.68 10.32 -4.31
CA ILE A 89 -2.32 8.89 -4.30
C ILE A 89 -0.84 8.72 -3.96
N LEU A 90 0.04 9.53 -4.55
CA LEU A 90 1.47 9.54 -4.22
C LEU A 90 1.72 9.87 -2.75
N ILE A 91 1.09 10.93 -2.22
CA ILE A 91 1.21 11.32 -0.81
C ILE A 91 0.73 10.19 0.10
N THR A 92 -0.42 9.58 -0.22
CA THR A 92 -0.96 8.46 0.54
C THR A 92 0.02 7.30 0.57
N GLY A 93 0.61 6.95 -0.58
CA GLY A 93 1.62 5.90 -0.67
C GLY A 93 2.85 6.17 0.17
N ILE A 94 3.38 7.40 0.12
CA ILE A 94 4.52 7.81 0.94
C ILE A 94 4.20 7.68 2.43
N ILE A 95 3.01 8.13 2.86
CA ILE A 95 2.58 8.02 4.27
C ILE A 95 2.48 6.55 4.70
N ILE A 96 1.91 5.68 3.87
CA ILE A 96 1.81 4.24 4.15
C ILE A 96 3.22 3.62 4.30
N VAL A 97 4.14 3.91 3.38
CA VAL A 97 5.51 3.40 3.43
C VAL A 97 6.24 3.91 4.67
N LEU A 98 6.10 5.19 5.00
CA LEU A 98 6.69 5.77 6.22
C LEU A 98 6.11 5.13 7.47
N PHE A 99 4.80 4.90 7.50
CA PHE A 99 4.15 4.22 8.62
C PHE A 99 4.70 2.81 8.82
N TYR A 100 4.81 2.02 7.75
CA TYR A 100 5.36 0.66 7.85
C TYR A 100 6.84 0.64 8.25
N THR A 101 7.65 1.49 7.63
CA THR A 101 9.08 1.54 7.93
C THR A 101 9.33 1.99 9.37
N THR A 102 8.63 3.02 9.85
CA THR A 102 8.73 3.47 11.25
C THR A 102 8.20 2.43 12.23
N ASN A 103 7.08 1.76 11.93
CA ASN A 103 6.57 0.69 12.78
C ASN A 103 7.57 -0.47 12.90
N TYR A 104 8.26 -0.82 11.81
CA TYR A 104 9.26 -1.89 11.79
C TYR A 104 10.59 -1.50 12.43
N TRP A 105 11.10 -0.30 12.14
CA TRP A 105 12.41 0.16 12.64
C TRP A 105 12.40 0.46 14.14
N PHE A 106 11.32 1.06 14.64
CA PHE A 106 11.18 1.40 16.06
C PHE A 106 10.38 0.36 16.83
N ALA A 107 10.42 -0.89 16.37
CA ALA A 107 9.82 -2.00 17.10
C ALA A 107 10.53 -2.20 18.45
N SER A 108 9.77 -2.59 19.47
CA SER A 108 10.28 -2.91 20.80
C SER A 108 11.35 -4.01 20.73
N SER A 109 12.29 -4.04 21.67
CA SER A 109 13.23 -5.16 21.79
C SER A 109 12.59 -6.41 22.43
N GLN A 110 11.40 -6.26 23.03
CA GLN A 110 10.71 -7.35 23.70
C GLN A 110 9.99 -8.25 22.70
N GLU A 111 10.53 -9.46 22.53
CA GLU A 111 9.92 -10.54 21.77
C GLU A 111 9.06 -11.42 22.69
N TYR A 112 7.84 -11.70 22.27
CA TYR A 112 6.98 -12.71 22.90
C TYR A 112 6.59 -13.77 21.88
N ARG A 113 6.32 -14.97 22.38
CA ARG A 113 6.04 -16.14 21.55
C ARG A 113 4.58 -16.55 21.70
N LEU A 114 3.91 -16.73 20.57
CA LEU A 114 2.55 -17.26 20.53
C LEU A 114 2.53 -18.58 19.75
N ASP A 115 1.79 -19.55 20.27
CA ASP A 115 1.53 -20.79 19.55
C ASP A 115 0.35 -20.57 18.58
N ALA A 116 0.52 -20.96 17.31
CA ALA A 116 -0.48 -20.85 16.26
C ALA A 116 -0.63 -22.16 15.49
N TYR A 117 -1.82 -22.37 14.92
CA TYR A 117 -2.14 -23.51 14.07
C TYR A 117 -2.21 -23.07 12.62
N VAL A 118 -1.61 -23.85 11.72
CA VAL A 118 -1.76 -23.64 10.28
C VAL A 118 -3.13 -24.17 9.84
N ILE A 119 -4.09 -23.28 9.63
CA ILE A 119 -5.47 -23.65 9.22
C ILE A 119 -5.51 -24.04 7.76
N GLY A 120 -4.64 -23.46 6.94
CA GLY A 120 -4.61 -23.71 5.51
C GLY A 120 -3.49 -22.95 4.82
N LYS A 121 -3.26 -23.29 3.56
CA LYS A 121 -2.31 -22.63 2.68
C LYS A 121 -2.96 -22.38 1.33
N LYS A 122 -2.69 -21.23 0.73
CA LYS A 122 -3.21 -20.87 -0.59
C LYS A 122 -2.11 -20.27 -1.42
N TYR A 123 -1.88 -20.89 -2.58
CA TYR A 123 -0.99 -20.35 -3.58
C TYR A 123 -1.81 -19.72 -4.68
N HIS A 124 -1.68 -18.41 -4.87
CA HIS A 124 -2.17 -17.77 -6.08
C HIS A 124 -1.02 -17.69 -7.07
N LYS A 125 -1.13 -18.42 -8.19
CA LYS A 125 -0.28 -18.14 -9.36
C LYS A 125 -0.62 -16.75 -9.85
N GLY A 126 0.36 -15.84 -9.77
CA GLY A 126 0.27 -14.57 -10.48
C GLY A 126 -0.04 -14.83 -11.95
N ALA A 127 -0.96 -14.06 -12.53
CA ALA A 127 -1.47 -14.35 -13.87
C ALA A 127 -0.40 -14.07 -14.95
N THR A 128 0.20 -15.13 -15.50
CA THR A 128 0.93 -15.09 -16.78
C THR A 128 -0.05 -15.30 -17.92
N GLY A 129 -0.69 -14.21 -18.36
CA GLY A 129 -1.43 -14.16 -19.62
C GLY A 129 -2.96 -14.15 -19.48
N GLY A 130 -3.57 -13.12 -20.07
CA GLY A 130 -5.01 -13.06 -20.35
C GLY A 130 -5.86 -12.29 -19.32
N ARG A 131 -6.07 -10.98 -19.58
CA ARG A 131 -7.19 -10.12 -19.09
C ARG A 131 -7.67 -10.29 -17.64
N ARG A 132 -6.81 -10.67 -16.70
CA ARG A 132 -7.10 -10.68 -15.26
C ARG A 132 -5.98 -9.97 -14.53
N HIS A 133 -6.36 -9.22 -13.50
CA HIS A 133 -5.51 -8.33 -12.71
C HIS A 133 -4.06 -8.82 -12.56
N PHE A 134 -3.10 -7.90 -12.74
CA PHE A 134 -1.69 -8.11 -12.43
C PHE A 134 -1.52 -8.38 -10.93
N ASN A 135 -1.75 -9.63 -10.52
CA ASN A 135 -1.44 -10.09 -9.18
C ASN A 135 -0.10 -10.79 -9.21
N LEU A 136 0.76 -10.45 -8.25
CA LEU A 136 2.01 -11.15 -7.98
C LEU A 136 1.69 -12.56 -7.45
N PRO A 137 2.64 -13.52 -7.54
CA PRO A 137 2.45 -14.81 -6.91
C PRO A 137 2.41 -14.66 -5.38
N GLU A 138 1.28 -15.03 -4.77
CA GLU A 138 1.05 -14.97 -3.32
C GLU A 138 1.17 -16.38 -2.73
N TYR A 139 1.92 -16.52 -1.63
CA TYR A 139 2.20 -17.76 -0.91
C TYR A 139 1.64 -17.67 0.51
N ASN A 140 0.31 -17.62 0.59
CA ASN A 140 -0.41 -17.35 1.83
C ASN A 140 -0.48 -18.58 2.73
N VAL A 141 -0.16 -18.37 4.00
CA VAL A 141 -0.29 -19.33 5.09
C VAL A 141 -1.23 -18.74 6.13
N TYR A 142 -2.39 -19.40 6.33
CA TYR A 142 -3.39 -18.96 7.30
C TYR A 142 -3.09 -19.53 8.67
N LEU A 143 -2.83 -18.66 9.64
CA LEU A 143 -2.52 -19.00 11.02
C LEU A 143 -3.69 -18.64 11.93
N LYS A 144 -4.04 -19.55 12.85
CA LYS A 144 -4.91 -19.27 13.99
C LYS A 144 -4.07 -19.23 15.25
N PHE A 145 -4.03 -18.11 15.97
CA PHE A 145 -3.38 -18.12 17.27
C PHE A 145 -4.18 -18.97 18.26
N SER A 146 -3.50 -19.65 19.17
CA SER A 146 -4.16 -20.49 20.19
C SER A 146 -4.90 -19.64 21.22
N ASN A 147 -4.41 -18.42 21.46
CA ASN A 147 -4.93 -17.51 22.49
C ASN A 147 -5.98 -16.51 21.94
N SER A 148 -6.15 -16.40 20.62
CA SER A 148 -7.13 -15.49 20.02
C SER A 148 -7.85 -16.17 18.87
N LYS A 149 -9.10 -15.77 18.59
CA LYS A 149 -9.84 -16.26 17.41
C LYS A 149 -9.39 -15.57 16.11
N GLU A 150 -8.37 -14.71 16.17
CA GLU A 150 -7.91 -13.94 15.03
C GLU A 150 -7.24 -14.87 14.02
N LEU A 151 -7.70 -14.75 12.78
CA LEU A 151 -7.06 -15.34 11.61
C LEU A 151 -6.01 -14.38 11.11
N PHE A 152 -4.84 -14.94 10.85
CA PHE A 152 -3.70 -14.21 10.38
C PHE A 152 -3.28 -14.76 9.02
N ASP A 153 -3.13 -13.88 8.03
CA ASP A 153 -2.62 -14.26 6.72
C ASP A 153 -1.14 -13.87 6.61
N LEU A 154 -0.28 -14.86 6.41
CA LEU A 154 1.16 -14.68 6.22
C LEU A 154 1.53 -15.04 4.78
N ASP A 155 1.88 -14.04 3.98
CA ASP A 155 2.49 -14.25 2.66
C ASP A 155 4.02 -14.38 2.80
N ASP A 156 4.50 -15.61 3.03
CA ASP A 156 5.93 -15.93 3.06
C ASP A 156 6.21 -17.23 2.29
N PRO A 157 6.93 -17.17 1.15
CA PRO A 157 7.30 -18.34 0.36
C PRO A 157 8.10 -19.38 1.15
N LYS A 158 8.88 -18.98 2.15
CA LYS A 158 9.65 -19.90 3.00
C LYS A 158 8.74 -20.62 3.98
N ALA A 159 7.84 -19.90 4.65
CA ALA A 159 6.84 -20.49 5.53
C ALA A 159 5.90 -21.44 4.76
N TYR A 160 5.45 -21.05 3.57
CA TYR A 160 4.57 -21.84 2.71
C TYR A 160 5.18 -23.20 2.32
N LYS A 161 6.49 -23.24 2.07
CA LYS A 161 7.21 -24.49 1.75
C LYS A 161 7.49 -25.35 2.98
N LYS A 162 7.66 -24.72 4.14
CA LYS A 162 8.13 -25.37 5.37
C LYS A 162 7.00 -26.02 6.17
N PHE A 163 5.82 -25.40 6.20
CA PHE A 163 4.72 -25.82 7.06
C PHE A 163 3.54 -26.37 6.25
N ASN A 164 2.86 -27.36 6.82
CA ASN A 164 1.66 -27.96 6.27
C ASN A 164 0.43 -27.61 7.10
N GLN A 165 -0.73 -27.76 6.47
CA GLN A 165 -2.01 -27.58 7.15
C GLN A 165 -2.16 -28.59 8.29
N GLY A 166 -2.54 -28.11 9.47
CA GLY A 166 -2.61 -28.90 10.70
C GLY A 166 -1.37 -28.78 11.60
N ASP A 167 -0.26 -28.23 11.09
CA ASP A 167 0.95 -28.06 11.90
C ASP A 167 0.76 -27.01 13.00
N MET A 168 1.34 -27.30 14.17
CA MET A 168 1.46 -26.33 15.25
C MET A 168 2.80 -25.61 15.12
N VAL A 169 2.75 -24.29 14.98
CA VAL A 169 3.91 -23.42 14.82
C VAL A 169 4.01 -22.46 15.98
N ARG A 170 5.23 -22.15 16.40
CA ARG A 170 5.50 -21.09 17.35
C ARG A 170 5.94 -19.85 16.60
N VAL A 171 5.21 -18.76 16.82
CA VAL A 171 5.39 -17.47 16.15
C VAL A 171 6.08 -16.51 17.11
N SER A 172 7.23 -16.00 16.68
CA SER A 172 7.96 -14.92 17.36
C SER A 172 7.43 -13.57 16.93
N ILE A 173 6.84 -12.83 17.87
CA ILE A 173 6.21 -11.53 17.61
C ILE A 173 6.90 -10.45 18.44
N VAL A 174 7.05 -9.29 17.82
CA VAL A 174 7.53 -8.06 18.45
C VAL A 174 6.46 -6.99 18.28
N ASN A 175 6.24 -6.17 19.31
CA ASN A 175 5.36 -5.00 19.17
C ASN A 175 6.08 -3.89 18.42
N GLY A 176 5.54 -3.48 17.28
CA GLY A 176 5.97 -2.30 16.53
C GLY A 176 5.69 -0.99 17.28
N LEU A 177 6.22 0.11 16.75
CA LEU A 177 6.11 1.46 17.35
C LEU A 177 4.68 1.85 17.74
N TYR A 178 3.70 1.50 16.91
CA TYR A 178 2.30 1.87 17.12
C TYR A 178 1.49 0.81 17.88
N GLY A 179 2.16 -0.12 18.59
CA GLY A 179 1.50 -1.25 19.26
C GLY A 179 1.01 -2.34 18.30
N ILE A 180 1.46 -2.27 17.04
CA ILE A 180 1.08 -3.19 15.99
C ILE A 180 2.06 -4.37 15.97
N PRO A 181 1.60 -5.62 16.07
CA PRO A 181 2.48 -6.79 16.11
C PRO A 181 3.19 -7.04 14.78
N ILE A 182 4.46 -7.41 14.86
CA ILE A 182 5.33 -7.75 13.73
C ILE A 182 5.83 -9.18 13.93
N ILE A 183 5.60 -10.05 12.96
CA ILE A 183 6.17 -11.41 12.97
C ILE A 183 7.64 -11.35 12.55
N LYS A 184 8.52 -11.88 13.39
CA LYS A 184 9.96 -12.00 13.12
C LYS A 184 10.34 -13.37 12.59
N ASN A 185 9.74 -14.44 13.14
CA ASN A 185 10.12 -15.80 12.80
C ASN A 185 8.98 -16.80 13.08
N LEU A 186 9.02 -17.92 12.36
CA LEU A 186 8.19 -19.10 12.61
C LEU A 186 9.06 -20.33 12.80
N SER A 187 8.91 -20.98 13.95
CA SER A 187 9.53 -22.27 14.25
C SER A 187 8.48 -23.37 14.37
N SER A 188 8.80 -24.57 13.89
CA SER A 188 7.99 -25.75 14.23
C SER A 188 8.05 -25.94 15.73
N LYS A 189 6.92 -26.33 16.31
CA LYS A 189 6.92 -26.92 17.64
C LYS A 189 7.34 -28.37 17.57
#